data_AF-A0A3N6E301-F1
#
_entry.id   AF-A0A3N6E301-F1
#
_cell.length_a   1.000
_cell.length_b   1.000
_cell.length_c   1.000
_cell.angle_alpha   90.00
_cell.angle_beta   90.00
_cell.angle_gamma   90.00
#
_symmetry.space_group_name_H-M   'P 1'
#
loop_
_entity.id
_entity.type
_entity.pdbx_description
1 polymer ?
#
loop_
_entity_poly.entity_id
_entity_poly.type
_entity_poly.pdbx_seq_one_letter_code
_entity_poly.pdbx_strand_id
1 'polypeptide(L)'
;MPDSRSADQVECQNCRIRFVRKNPTGRRPKYCSAQCRSAAFRVRSADSQEADFSREAERIGQAVATRARMVAQSSSLPVPSWPLEPLRHSVALKRELEDFIAVSVREALDRGARWQDIAAVTSMTVSQLQSQYSTVQVSKAVEARRGRRPRQPVVPAAEVAPKPAAAGDGPDGQSPPRWGGRDALARALSHLQRFSGQPVRAVAVQAGLSPSYVYRFTAGERHPSWATVRSFVLACDGDPDDLVDLWNAANGQERQTPPDAGFETVLARFQGAMRGLHLAQARPDPDILISALPKGHRHESAVIRSVLAPSPARQAGQLSWEATEALAEALHGDSDRIHRHWTALRAVAPRPSILTQAFG
;
A
#
# COMPACT_ATOMS: atom_id res chain seq x y z
N MET A 1 -68.47 -19.48 27.21
CA MET A 1 -67.97 -18.23 26.60
C MET A 1 -66.46 -18.31 26.53
N PRO A 2 -65.85 -18.51 25.34
CA PRO A 2 -64.42 -18.34 25.17
C PRO A 2 -64.13 -17.00 24.48
N ASP A 3 -63.22 -16.23 25.07
CA ASP A 3 -62.81 -14.90 24.63
C ASP A 3 -62.28 -14.90 23.20
N SER A 4 -62.86 -14.00 22.42
CA SER A 4 -62.62 -13.85 21.00
C SER A 4 -61.39 -12.97 20.73
N ARG A 5 -60.44 -13.53 19.98
CA ARG A 5 -59.59 -12.84 18.99
C ARG A 5 -58.72 -11.70 19.54
N SER A 6 -57.56 -12.05 20.06
CA SER A 6 -56.35 -11.22 19.94
C SER A 6 -55.99 -11.10 18.45
N ALA A 7 -56.71 -10.24 17.73
CA ALA A 7 -56.47 -9.99 16.32
C ALA A 7 -55.01 -9.60 16.10
N ASP A 8 -54.38 -10.14 15.04
CA ASP A 8 -53.02 -9.90 14.54
C ASP A 8 -52.63 -8.39 14.59
N GLN A 9 -52.26 -7.89 15.77
CA GLN A 9 -51.76 -6.53 15.96
C GLN A 9 -50.27 -6.53 15.60
N VAL A 10 -49.91 -5.67 14.64
CA VAL A 10 -48.54 -5.52 14.16
C VAL A 10 -48.07 -4.10 14.45
N GLU A 11 -46.82 -3.93 14.85
CA GLU A 11 -46.21 -2.62 15.08
C GLU A 11 -45.65 -2.05 13.78
N CYS A 12 -45.94 -0.77 13.51
CA CYS A 12 -45.38 -0.06 12.36
C CYS A 12 -43.89 0.27 12.59
N GLN A 13 -43.00 -0.14 11.69
CA GLN A 13 -41.56 0.14 11.81
C GLN A 13 -41.20 1.63 11.69
N ASN A 14 -42.11 2.50 11.24
CA ASN A 14 -41.87 3.94 11.09
C ASN A 14 -42.40 4.74 12.29
N CYS A 15 -43.71 4.69 12.54
CA CYS A 15 -44.37 5.51 13.57
C CYS A 15 -44.62 4.77 14.89
N ARG A 16 -44.25 3.48 14.99
CA ARG A 16 -44.40 2.65 16.20
C ARG A 16 -45.83 2.40 16.68
N ILE A 17 -46.85 2.88 15.95
CA ILE A 17 -48.25 2.61 16.25
C ILE A 17 -48.59 1.15 15.90
N ARG A 18 -49.34 0.49 16.80
CA ARG A 18 -49.91 -0.84 16.56
C ARG A 18 -51.14 -0.74 15.66
N PHE A 19 -51.21 -1.57 14.63
CA PHE A 19 -52.33 -1.59 13.69
C PHE A 19 -52.80 -3.02 13.43
N VAL A 20 -54.09 -3.15 13.13
CA VAL A 20 -54.72 -4.46 12.85
C VAL A 20 -54.49 -4.83 11.40
N ARG A 21 -54.05 -6.06 11.18
CA ARG A 21 -53.86 -6.62 9.84
C ARG A 21 -55.20 -6.81 9.13
N LYS A 22 -55.36 -6.22 7.94
CA LYS A 22 -56.58 -6.36 7.12
C LYS A 22 -56.84 -7.78 6.59
N ASN A 23 -55.80 -8.57 6.29
CA ASN A 23 -55.92 -9.94 5.78
C ASN A 23 -55.00 -10.90 6.55
N PRO A 24 -55.51 -11.90 7.29
CA PRO A 24 -54.71 -12.80 8.14
C PRO A 24 -53.90 -13.85 7.36
N THR A 25 -54.23 -14.10 6.09
CA THR A 25 -53.46 -14.96 5.18
C THR A 25 -52.49 -14.12 4.35
N GLY A 26 -51.20 -14.50 4.27
CA GLY A 26 -50.15 -13.79 3.52
C GLY A 26 -49.02 -13.16 4.34
N ARG A 27 -48.16 -12.36 3.69
CA ARG A 27 -46.98 -11.73 4.31
C ARG A 27 -47.37 -10.62 5.28
N ARG A 28 -46.79 -10.61 6.49
CA ARG A 28 -47.05 -9.58 7.51
C ARG A 28 -46.64 -8.18 7.01
N PRO A 29 -47.53 -7.16 7.05
CA PRO A 29 -47.20 -5.80 6.64
C PRO A 29 -46.28 -5.14 7.66
N LYS A 30 -45.23 -4.45 7.19
CA LYS A 30 -44.24 -3.76 8.06
C LYS A 30 -44.64 -2.33 8.45
N TYR A 31 -45.64 -1.75 7.79
CA TYR A 31 -46.02 -0.36 7.93
C TYR A 31 -47.55 -0.22 7.96
N CYS A 32 -48.06 0.71 8.76
CA CYS A 32 -49.50 0.95 8.91
C CYS A 32 -50.13 1.66 7.70
N SER A 33 -49.35 2.39 6.90
CA SER A 33 -49.83 3.14 5.75
C SER A 33 -48.77 3.29 4.65
N ALA A 34 -49.22 3.66 3.45
CA ALA A 34 -48.34 4.03 2.35
C ALA A 34 -47.44 5.23 2.70
N GLN A 35 -47.97 6.23 3.44
CA GLN A 35 -47.17 7.35 3.93
C GLN A 35 -46.04 6.90 4.86
N CYS A 36 -46.33 6.01 5.82
CA CYS A 36 -45.29 5.47 6.71
C CYS A 36 -44.26 4.63 5.97
N ARG A 37 -44.67 3.88 4.94
CA ARG A 37 -43.74 3.18 4.04
C ARG A 37 -42.83 4.18 3.32
N SER A 38 -43.39 5.22 2.70
CA SER A 38 -42.63 6.23 1.96
C SER A 38 -41.73 7.09 2.86
N ALA A 39 -42.14 7.35 4.10
CA ALA A 39 -41.31 8.05 5.09
C ALA A 39 -40.12 7.18 5.53
N ALA A 40 -40.37 5.91 5.87
CA ALA A 40 -39.30 4.98 6.22
C ALA A 40 -38.33 4.73 5.07
N PHE A 41 -38.82 4.69 3.82
CA PHE A 41 -37.96 4.63 2.64
C PHE A 41 -37.10 5.89 2.50
N ARG A 42 -37.65 7.09 2.71
CA ARG A 42 -36.90 8.35 2.64
C ARG A 42 -35.77 8.42 3.68
N VAL A 43 -36.04 8.02 4.92
CA VAL A 43 -35.01 7.97 5.99
C VAL A 43 -33.91 6.98 5.64
N ARG A 44 -34.27 5.74 5.26
CA ARG A 44 -33.27 4.72 4.88
C ARG A 44 -32.44 5.11 3.66
N SER A 45 -33.07 5.74 2.66
CA SER A 45 -32.36 6.22 1.48
C SER A 45 -31.43 7.39 1.81
N ALA A 46 -31.82 8.28 2.73
CA ALA A 46 -30.96 9.36 3.20
C ALA A 46 -29.73 8.82 3.95
N ASP A 47 -29.92 7.92 4.92
CA ASP A 47 -28.81 7.29 5.67
C ASP A 47 -27.85 6.52 4.74
N SER A 48 -28.41 5.84 3.73
CA SER A 48 -27.61 5.11 2.75
C SER A 48 -26.82 6.03 1.81
N GLN A 49 -27.39 7.19 1.45
CA GLN A 49 -26.71 8.19 0.62
C GLN A 49 -25.61 8.92 1.39
N GLU A 50 -25.85 9.27 2.66
CA GLU A 50 -24.85 9.88 3.54
C GLU A 50 -23.62 8.95 3.71
N ALA A 51 -23.87 7.66 3.96
CA ALA A 51 -22.82 6.66 4.05
C ALA A 51 -22.10 6.37 2.71
N ASP A 52 -22.74 6.63 1.56
CA ASP A 52 -22.16 6.45 0.23
C ASP A 52 -21.26 7.64 -0.14
N PHE A 53 -21.71 8.88 0.11
CA PHE A 53 -20.90 10.08 -0.19
C PHE A 53 -19.66 10.18 0.68
N SER A 54 -19.72 9.85 1.96
CA SER A 54 -18.52 9.88 2.82
C SER A 54 -17.45 8.87 2.36
N ARG A 55 -17.86 7.64 2.02
CA ARG A 55 -16.94 6.62 1.46
C ARG A 55 -16.39 7.02 0.09
N GLU A 56 -17.22 7.66 -0.74
CA GLU A 56 -16.78 8.13 -2.04
C GLU A 56 -15.84 9.34 -1.91
N ALA A 57 -16.05 10.24 -0.94
CA ALA A 57 -15.14 11.34 -0.63
C ALA A 57 -13.77 10.82 -0.22
N GLU A 58 -13.72 9.86 0.70
CA GLU A 58 -12.46 9.22 1.12
C GLU A 58 -11.73 8.58 -0.06
N ARG A 59 -12.44 7.80 -0.88
CA ARG A 59 -11.90 7.14 -2.08
C ARG A 59 -11.36 8.14 -3.10
N ILE A 60 -12.10 9.21 -3.39
CA ILE A 60 -11.67 10.23 -4.35
C ILE A 60 -10.52 11.04 -3.76
N GLY A 61 -10.54 11.35 -2.46
CA GLY A 61 -9.46 12.03 -1.76
C GLY A 61 -8.14 11.28 -1.82
N GLN A 62 -8.16 9.95 -1.65
CA GLN A 62 -6.99 9.10 -1.84
C GLN A 62 -6.46 9.13 -3.28
N ALA A 63 -7.34 9.18 -4.28
CA ALA A 63 -6.95 9.31 -5.68
C ALA A 63 -6.28 10.67 -5.94
N VAL A 64 -6.87 11.77 -5.45
CA VAL A 64 -6.31 13.14 -5.52
C VAL A 64 -4.92 13.18 -4.87
N ALA A 65 -4.76 12.64 -3.67
CA ALA A 65 -3.48 12.63 -2.96
C ALA A 65 -2.40 11.82 -3.72
N THR A 66 -2.79 10.70 -4.34
CA THR A 66 -1.91 9.88 -5.16
C THR A 66 -1.47 10.65 -6.42
N ARG A 67 -2.42 11.31 -7.10
CA ARG A 67 -2.14 12.07 -8.32
C ARG A 67 -1.32 13.32 -8.05
N ALA A 68 -1.57 14.02 -6.93
CA ALA A 68 -0.76 15.16 -6.49
C ALA A 68 0.69 14.76 -6.26
N ARG A 69 0.93 13.60 -5.63
CA ARG A 69 2.27 13.02 -5.48
C ARG A 69 2.93 12.72 -6.83
N MET A 70 2.20 12.18 -7.81
CA MET A 70 2.72 11.95 -9.17
C MET A 70 3.14 13.26 -9.86
N VAL A 71 2.35 14.32 -9.74
CA VAL A 71 2.71 15.65 -10.29
C VAL A 71 3.98 16.17 -9.61
N ALA A 72 4.03 16.19 -8.28
CA ALA A 72 5.19 16.67 -7.53
C ALA A 72 6.47 15.89 -7.87
N GLN A 73 6.38 14.57 -7.98
CA GLN A 73 7.50 13.73 -8.38
C GLN A 73 7.95 14.02 -9.82
N SER A 74 7.02 14.17 -10.76
CA SER A 74 7.35 14.49 -12.16
C SER A 74 8.06 15.84 -12.31
N SER A 75 7.73 16.82 -11.46
CA SER A 75 8.38 18.14 -11.43
C SER A 75 9.77 18.12 -10.78
N SER A 76 10.09 17.09 -10.00
CA SER A 76 11.38 16.95 -9.31
C SER A 76 12.46 16.23 -10.12
N LEU A 77 12.13 15.70 -11.30
CA LEU A 77 13.06 14.94 -12.14
C LEU A 77 13.91 15.88 -13.03
N PRO A 78 15.24 15.70 -13.08
CA PRO A 78 16.15 16.57 -13.84
C PRO A 78 15.99 16.50 -15.37
N VAL A 79 15.32 15.47 -15.89
CA VAL A 79 15.07 15.29 -17.32
C VAL A 79 13.62 14.84 -17.51
N PRO A 80 12.79 15.56 -18.28
CA PRO A 80 11.45 15.09 -18.60
C PRO A 80 11.58 13.94 -19.59
N SER A 81 11.35 12.69 -19.15
CA SER A 81 11.29 11.55 -20.07
C SER A 81 10.16 11.71 -21.10
N TRP A 82 9.14 12.54 -20.81
CA TRP A 82 8.03 12.85 -21.69
C TRP A 82 7.54 14.29 -21.40
N PRO A 83 7.63 15.25 -22.34
CA PRO A 83 7.36 16.67 -22.08
C PRO A 83 5.92 17.00 -21.69
N LEU A 84 4.96 16.13 -22.02
CA LEU A 84 3.52 16.35 -21.75
C LEU A 84 2.99 15.59 -20.53
N GLU A 85 3.79 14.70 -19.93
CA GLU A 85 3.31 13.83 -18.85
C GLU A 85 2.96 14.61 -17.56
N PRO A 86 3.75 15.62 -17.12
CA PRO A 86 3.35 16.48 -16.02
C PRO A 86 2.03 17.22 -16.29
N LEU A 87 1.80 17.65 -17.54
CA LEU A 87 0.56 18.32 -17.94
C LEU A 87 -0.64 17.36 -17.91
N ARG A 88 -0.47 16.13 -18.38
CA ARG A 88 -1.50 15.07 -18.31
C ARG A 88 -1.87 14.76 -16.87
N HIS A 89 -0.89 14.60 -15.99
CA HIS A 89 -1.13 14.37 -14.56
C HIS A 89 -1.81 15.58 -13.90
N SER A 90 -1.44 16.80 -14.29
CA SER A 90 -2.05 18.03 -13.77
C SER A 90 -3.51 18.19 -14.21
N VAL A 91 -3.84 17.90 -15.47
CA VAL A 91 -5.22 17.91 -15.98
C VAL A 91 -6.05 16.81 -15.32
N ALA A 92 -5.48 15.61 -15.13
CA ALA A 92 -6.15 14.53 -14.40
C ALA A 92 -6.39 14.90 -12.93
N LEU A 93 -5.39 15.48 -12.25
CA LEU A 93 -5.50 15.95 -10.87
C LEU A 93 -6.59 17.01 -10.73
N LYS A 94 -6.64 17.99 -11.65
CA LYS A 94 -7.69 19.02 -11.66
C LYS A 94 -9.09 18.38 -11.71
N ARG A 95 -9.31 17.41 -12.60
CA ARG A 95 -10.60 16.70 -12.72
C ARG A 95 -10.91 15.87 -11.47
N GLU A 96 -9.92 15.19 -10.89
CA GLU A 96 -10.11 14.43 -9.66
C GLU A 96 -10.43 15.35 -8.46
N LEU A 97 -9.85 16.55 -8.42
CA LEU A 97 -10.12 17.56 -7.41
C LEU A 97 -11.52 18.16 -7.57
N GLU A 98 -11.98 18.41 -8.81
CA GLU A 98 -13.36 18.82 -9.09
C GLU A 98 -14.38 17.76 -8.62
N ASP A 99 -14.13 16.49 -8.94
CA ASP A 99 -14.96 15.37 -8.46
C ASP A 99 -14.93 15.28 -6.91
N PHE A 100 -13.78 15.53 -6.27
CA PHE A 100 -13.63 15.51 -4.82
C PHE A 100 -14.41 16.63 -4.14
N ILE A 101 -14.31 17.87 -4.67
CA ILE A 101 -15.06 19.02 -4.16
C ILE A 101 -16.56 18.72 -4.24
N ALA A 102 -17.03 18.16 -5.35
CA ALA A 102 -18.45 17.83 -5.53
C ALA A 102 -18.99 16.88 -4.45
N VAL A 103 -18.24 15.83 -4.12
CA VAL A 103 -18.65 14.88 -3.07
C VAL A 103 -18.45 15.46 -1.67
N SER A 104 -17.39 16.24 -1.45
CA SER A 104 -17.11 16.90 -0.16
C SER A 104 -18.17 17.94 0.20
N VAL A 105 -18.72 18.67 -0.79
CA VAL A 105 -19.85 19.59 -0.58
C VAL A 105 -21.08 18.82 -0.08
N ARG A 106 -21.36 17.64 -0.64
CA ARG A 106 -22.47 16.79 -0.19
C ARG A 106 -22.24 16.26 1.21
N GLU A 107 -21.06 15.73 1.48
CA GLU A 107 -20.68 15.26 2.81
C GLU A 107 -20.79 16.38 3.86
N ALA A 108 -20.36 17.60 3.54
CA ALA A 108 -20.47 18.75 4.44
C ALA A 108 -21.93 19.10 4.75
N LEU A 109 -22.81 19.12 3.73
CA LEU A 109 -24.24 19.37 3.92
C LEU A 109 -24.92 18.28 4.75
N ASP A 110 -24.56 17.02 4.51
CA ASP A 110 -25.12 15.88 5.24
C ASP A 110 -24.67 15.93 6.71
N ARG A 111 -23.44 16.41 6.98
CA ARG A 111 -22.93 16.73 8.34
C ARG A 111 -23.49 18.04 8.95
N GLY A 112 -24.46 18.67 8.29
CA GLY A 112 -25.17 19.85 8.80
C GLY A 112 -24.54 21.21 8.50
N ALA A 113 -23.53 21.28 7.62
CA ALA A 113 -23.00 22.56 7.16
C ALA A 113 -24.05 23.35 6.37
N ARG A 114 -24.03 24.68 6.45
CA ARG A 114 -24.94 25.53 5.69
C ARG A 114 -24.29 25.92 4.37
N TRP A 115 -25.12 26.14 3.35
CA TRP A 115 -24.66 26.60 2.03
C TRP A 115 -23.81 27.88 2.07
N GLN A 116 -24.08 28.78 3.01
CA GLN A 116 -23.33 30.03 3.21
C GLN A 116 -21.89 29.77 3.64
N ASP A 117 -21.69 28.81 4.54
CA ASP A 117 -20.38 28.45 5.06
C ASP A 117 -19.54 27.75 3.96
N ILE A 118 -20.18 26.89 3.16
CA ILE A 118 -19.55 26.23 2.02
C ILE A 118 -19.18 27.25 0.92
N ALA A 119 -20.08 28.20 0.62
CA ALA A 119 -19.84 29.29 -0.33
C ALA A 119 -18.60 30.11 0.01
N ALA A 120 -18.41 30.40 1.29
CA ALA A 120 -17.23 31.12 1.78
C ALA A 120 -15.92 30.32 1.56
N VAL A 121 -15.94 29.00 1.78
CA VAL A 121 -14.76 28.14 1.57
C VAL A 121 -14.44 27.94 0.08
N THR A 122 -15.46 27.76 -0.76
CA THR A 122 -15.27 27.49 -2.19
C THR A 122 -15.13 28.74 -3.05
N SER A 123 -15.30 29.94 -2.47
CA SER A 123 -15.37 31.22 -3.19
C SER A 123 -16.42 31.23 -4.31
N MET A 124 -17.58 30.62 -4.05
CA MET A 124 -18.69 30.51 -5.00
C MET A 124 -19.96 31.11 -4.41
N THR A 125 -20.88 31.59 -5.25
CA THR A 125 -22.19 32.02 -4.75
C THR A 125 -23.06 30.83 -4.36
N VAL A 126 -23.98 31.02 -3.39
CA VAL A 126 -24.93 29.97 -2.98
C VAL A 126 -25.75 29.44 -4.15
N SER A 127 -26.17 30.33 -5.06
CA SER A 127 -26.93 29.95 -6.26
C SER A 127 -26.11 29.04 -7.19
N GLN A 128 -24.83 29.35 -7.42
CA GLN A 128 -23.93 28.49 -8.19
C GLN A 128 -23.70 27.13 -7.52
N LEU A 129 -23.55 27.10 -6.20
CA LEU A 129 -23.37 25.85 -5.45
C LEU A 129 -24.61 24.94 -5.55
N GLN A 130 -25.80 25.49 -5.36
CA GLN A 130 -27.05 24.73 -5.45
C GLN A 130 -27.30 24.21 -6.86
N SER A 131 -26.96 25.02 -7.86
CA SER A 131 -27.00 24.66 -9.27
C SER A 131 -26.06 23.50 -9.58
N GLN A 132 -24.78 23.60 -9.18
CA GLN A 132 -23.69 22.73 -9.64
C GLN A 132 -23.48 21.47 -8.77
N TYR A 133 -23.88 21.50 -7.50
CA TYR A 133 -23.66 20.43 -6.53
C TYR A 133 -24.96 19.87 -5.94
N SER A 134 -26.04 19.94 -6.73
CA SER A 134 -27.28 19.22 -6.40
C SER A 134 -27.02 17.71 -6.32
N THR A 135 -27.77 17.00 -5.47
CA THR A 135 -27.60 15.54 -5.25
C THR A 135 -27.62 14.76 -6.56
N VAL A 136 -28.49 15.16 -7.50
CA VAL A 136 -28.62 14.53 -8.82
C VAL A 136 -27.37 14.74 -9.68
N GLN A 137 -26.79 15.95 -9.67
CA GLN A 137 -25.60 16.25 -10.46
C GLN A 137 -24.35 15.59 -9.89
N VAL A 138 -24.18 15.59 -8.56
CA VAL A 138 -23.06 14.90 -7.92
C VAL A 138 -23.14 13.40 -8.14
N SER A 139 -24.35 12.80 -8.04
CA SER A 139 -24.53 11.38 -8.36
C SER A 139 -24.17 11.07 -9.82
N LYS A 140 -24.61 11.89 -10.78
CA LYS A 140 -24.23 11.76 -12.20
C LYS A 140 -22.73 11.92 -12.42
N ALA A 141 -22.08 12.85 -11.72
CA ALA A 141 -20.63 13.06 -11.81
C ALA A 141 -19.86 11.84 -11.27
N VAL A 142 -20.28 11.27 -10.15
CA VAL A 142 -19.74 10.03 -9.57
C VAL A 142 -19.95 8.84 -10.51
N GLU A 143 -21.12 8.69 -11.11
CA GLU A 143 -21.39 7.65 -12.11
C GLU A 143 -20.52 7.82 -13.37
N ALA A 144 -20.41 9.03 -13.88
CA ALA A 144 -19.54 9.33 -15.01
C ALA A 144 -18.07 9.04 -14.69
N ARG A 145 -17.62 9.33 -13.46
CA ARG A 145 -16.30 8.95 -12.96
C ARG A 145 -16.12 7.42 -12.93
N ARG A 146 -17.12 6.67 -12.45
CA ARG A 146 -17.11 5.20 -12.47
C ARG A 146 -17.02 4.65 -13.90
N GLY A 147 -17.66 5.30 -14.88
CA GLY A 147 -17.59 4.95 -16.30
C GLY A 147 -16.28 5.34 -17.00
N ARG A 148 -15.63 6.42 -16.58
CA ARG A 148 -14.28 6.85 -17.06
C ARG A 148 -13.16 5.94 -16.55
N ARG A 149 -13.41 5.19 -15.48
CA ARG A 149 -12.49 4.17 -14.98
C ARG A 149 -12.46 3.02 -15.99
N PRO A 150 -11.28 2.58 -16.49
CA PRO A 150 -11.22 1.43 -17.38
C PRO A 150 -11.89 0.23 -16.72
N ARG A 151 -12.95 -0.26 -17.37
CA ARG A 151 -13.84 -1.31 -16.88
C ARG A 151 -12.99 -2.53 -16.52
N GLN A 152 -13.22 -3.11 -15.33
CA GLN A 152 -12.61 -4.37 -14.95
C GLN A 152 -13.01 -5.44 -15.99
N PRO A 153 -12.07 -6.12 -16.68
CA PRO A 153 -12.42 -7.41 -17.27
C PRO A 153 -12.70 -8.35 -16.09
N VAL A 154 -13.90 -8.93 -16.09
CA VAL A 154 -14.19 -10.10 -15.27
C VAL A 154 -13.32 -11.22 -15.85
N VAL A 155 -12.29 -11.61 -15.12
CA VAL A 155 -11.41 -12.71 -15.53
C VAL A 155 -12.21 -14.00 -15.28
N PRO A 156 -12.38 -14.90 -16.27
CA PRO A 156 -12.94 -16.21 -16.00
C PRO A 156 -11.98 -16.99 -15.10
N ALA A 157 -12.55 -17.77 -14.18
CA ALA A 157 -11.79 -18.71 -13.37
C ALA A 157 -11.19 -19.81 -14.26
N ALA A 158 -9.95 -20.18 -13.94
CA ALA A 158 -9.13 -21.25 -14.51
C ALA A 158 -8.47 -20.99 -15.88
N GLU A 159 -7.13 -20.97 -15.87
CA GLU A 159 -6.33 -21.98 -16.59
C GLU A 159 -4.84 -21.92 -16.18
N VAL A 160 -4.40 -23.01 -15.56
CA VAL A 160 -3.10 -23.70 -15.66
C VAL A 160 -1.80 -22.88 -15.54
N ALA A 161 -1.10 -23.12 -14.42
CA ALA A 161 0.32 -22.78 -14.22
C ALA A 161 1.22 -23.56 -15.21
N PRO A 162 2.25 -22.92 -15.82
CA PRO A 162 3.26 -23.66 -16.54
C PRO A 162 4.35 -24.19 -15.60
N LYS A 163 4.69 -25.46 -15.83
CA LYS A 163 5.78 -26.26 -15.26
C LYS A 163 7.15 -25.61 -15.54
N PRO A 164 8.11 -25.59 -14.58
CA PRO A 164 9.46 -25.09 -14.85
C PRO A 164 10.23 -26.08 -15.73
N ALA A 165 10.89 -25.54 -16.76
CA ALA A 165 11.78 -26.27 -17.66
C ALA A 165 13.10 -26.61 -16.96
N ALA A 166 13.67 -27.74 -17.40
CA ALA A 166 14.70 -28.52 -16.74
C ALA A 166 16.07 -27.84 -16.59
N ALA A 167 16.73 -28.26 -15.51
CA ALA A 167 18.14 -28.07 -15.20
C ALA A 167 19.05 -28.68 -16.27
N GLY A 168 20.17 -28.01 -16.53
CA GLY A 168 21.38 -28.62 -17.09
C GLY A 168 22.28 -29.03 -15.93
N ASP A 169 22.70 -30.29 -15.93
CA ASP A 169 23.59 -30.91 -14.97
C ASP A 169 25.01 -30.34 -15.01
N GLY A 170 25.57 -30.13 -13.83
CA GLY A 170 27.01 -30.07 -13.57
C GLY A 170 27.24 -30.50 -12.11
N PRO A 171 28.15 -31.46 -11.84
CA PRO A 171 28.45 -31.85 -10.47
C PRO A 171 29.45 -30.86 -9.88
N ASP A 172 29.18 -30.35 -8.67
CA ASP A 172 30.15 -30.21 -7.57
C ASP A 172 29.60 -29.33 -6.43
N GLY A 173 29.75 -29.82 -5.20
CA GLY A 173 29.71 -29.04 -3.95
C GLY A 173 28.37 -28.41 -3.58
N GLN A 174 27.55 -29.12 -2.79
CA GLN A 174 26.32 -28.58 -2.20
C GLN A 174 26.61 -27.43 -1.22
N SER A 175 26.73 -26.21 -1.75
CA SER A 175 26.29 -25.01 -1.04
C SER A 175 24.77 -24.96 -1.07
N PRO A 176 24.08 -24.52 0.00
CA PRO A 176 22.64 -24.35 -0.02
C PRO A 176 22.23 -23.45 -1.20
N PRO A 177 21.03 -23.63 -1.78
CA PRO A 177 20.60 -22.85 -2.94
C PRO A 177 20.59 -21.35 -2.58
N ARG A 178 21.58 -20.62 -3.11
CA ARG A 178 21.67 -19.17 -3.04
C ARG A 178 20.72 -18.58 -4.07
N TRP A 179 20.10 -17.44 -3.76
CA TRP A 179 19.26 -16.78 -4.75
C TRP A 179 20.11 -15.97 -5.71
N GLY A 180 19.84 -16.13 -7.02
CA GLY A 180 20.26 -15.12 -7.98
C GLY A 180 19.63 -13.78 -7.63
N GLY A 181 20.31 -12.66 -7.90
CA GLY A 181 19.79 -11.31 -7.58
C GLY A 181 18.39 -11.05 -8.14
N ARG A 182 18.07 -11.65 -9.30
CA ARG A 182 16.75 -11.61 -9.95
C ARG A 182 15.67 -12.32 -9.12
N ASP A 183 15.98 -13.51 -8.63
CA ASP A 183 15.04 -14.32 -7.83
C ASP A 183 14.78 -13.67 -6.48
N ALA A 184 15.84 -13.17 -5.83
CA ALA A 184 15.71 -12.45 -4.56
C ALA A 184 14.82 -11.21 -4.71
N LEU A 185 15.03 -10.40 -5.76
CA LEU A 185 14.20 -9.23 -6.04
C LEU A 185 12.74 -9.62 -6.32
N ALA A 186 12.48 -10.60 -7.18
CA ALA A 186 11.14 -11.05 -7.52
C ALA A 186 10.38 -11.56 -6.27
N ARG A 187 11.06 -12.35 -5.42
CA ARG A 187 10.50 -12.85 -4.15
C ARG A 187 10.17 -11.72 -3.19
N ALA A 188 11.06 -10.74 -3.04
CA ALA A 188 10.82 -9.58 -2.18
C ALA A 188 9.61 -8.77 -2.65
N LEU A 189 9.50 -8.51 -3.96
CA LEU A 189 8.36 -7.80 -4.56
C LEU A 189 7.06 -8.59 -4.43
N SER A 190 7.10 -9.91 -4.65
CA SER A 190 5.95 -10.80 -4.48
C SER A 190 5.47 -10.84 -3.02
N HIS A 191 6.40 -10.91 -2.07
CA HIS A 191 6.05 -10.88 -0.65
C HIS A 191 5.47 -9.53 -0.24
N LEU A 192 6.11 -8.43 -0.65
CA LEU A 192 5.63 -7.08 -0.36
C LEU A 192 4.20 -6.85 -0.89
N GLN A 193 3.92 -7.32 -2.11
CA GLN A 193 2.57 -7.25 -2.68
C GLN A 193 1.54 -8.03 -1.86
N ARG A 194 1.89 -9.23 -1.38
CA ARG A 194 0.98 -10.03 -0.56
C ARG A 194 0.77 -9.43 0.83
N PHE A 195 1.83 -8.85 1.40
CA PHE A 195 1.81 -8.25 2.73
C PHE A 195 1.01 -6.95 2.77
N SER A 196 0.94 -6.20 1.66
CA SER A 196 0.13 -4.97 1.61
C SER A 196 -1.37 -5.20 1.79
N GLY A 197 -1.85 -6.45 1.68
CA GLY A 197 -3.28 -6.79 1.77
C GLY A 197 -4.13 -6.24 0.62
N GLN A 198 -3.51 -5.56 -0.34
CA GLN A 198 -4.17 -4.99 -1.51
C GLN A 198 -4.13 -5.97 -2.69
N PRO A 199 -5.18 -6.04 -3.52
CA PRO A 199 -5.13 -6.84 -4.73
C PRO A 199 -4.07 -6.27 -5.69
N VAL A 200 -3.34 -7.13 -6.40
CA VAL A 200 -2.28 -6.77 -7.38
C VAL A 200 -2.71 -5.62 -8.30
N ARG A 201 -3.97 -5.61 -8.73
CA ARG A 201 -4.51 -4.58 -9.61
C ARG A 201 -4.63 -3.20 -8.94
N ALA A 202 -4.94 -3.13 -7.65
CA ALA A 202 -4.98 -1.87 -6.92
C ALA A 202 -3.56 -1.30 -6.78
N VAL A 203 -2.61 -2.13 -6.35
CA VAL A 203 -1.18 -1.78 -6.28
C VAL A 203 -0.65 -1.33 -7.64
N ALA A 204 -0.96 -2.06 -8.71
CA ALA A 204 -0.55 -1.71 -10.07
C ALA A 204 -1.05 -0.31 -10.46
N VAL A 205 -2.34 -0.02 -10.22
CA VAL A 205 -2.92 1.31 -10.52
C VAL A 205 -2.27 2.40 -9.67
N GLN A 206 -2.05 2.17 -8.38
CA GLN A 206 -1.39 3.12 -7.48
C GLN A 206 0.05 3.39 -7.89
N ALA A 207 0.76 2.36 -8.38
CA ALA A 207 2.13 2.46 -8.89
C ALA A 207 2.22 3.02 -10.33
N GLY A 208 1.09 3.25 -11.02
CA GLY A 208 1.06 3.68 -12.43
C GLY A 208 1.49 2.59 -13.43
N LEU A 209 1.31 1.31 -13.08
CA LEU A 209 1.76 0.14 -13.84
C LEU A 209 0.58 -0.68 -14.36
N SER A 210 0.82 -1.47 -15.42
CA SER A 210 -0.18 -2.45 -15.84
C SER A 210 -0.14 -3.69 -14.93
N PRO A 211 -1.30 -4.29 -14.57
CA PRO A 211 -1.32 -5.49 -13.74
C PRO A 211 -0.53 -6.64 -14.35
N SER A 212 -0.61 -6.82 -15.67
CA SER A 212 0.17 -7.85 -16.38
C SER A 212 1.68 -7.63 -16.26
N TYR A 213 2.14 -6.38 -16.30
CA TYR A 213 3.56 -6.08 -16.09
C TYR A 213 3.99 -6.40 -14.65
N VAL A 214 3.14 -6.09 -13.67
CA VAL A 214 3.36 -6.42 -12.25
C VAL A 214 3.45 -7.93 -12.03
N TYR A 215 2.53 -8.72 -12.58
CA TYR A 215 2.63 -10.18 -12.48
C TYR A 215 3.95 -10.71 -13.04
N ARG A 216 4.38 -10.21 -14.20
CA ARG A 216 5.61 -10.69 -14.84
C ARG A 216 6.88 -10.33 -14.07
N PHE A 217 7.01 -9.12 -13.51
CA PHE A 217 8.22 -8.80 -12.73
C PHE A 217 8.20 -9.39 -11.32
N THR A 218 7.02 -9.55 -10.69
CA THR A 218 6.92 -10.25 -9.39
C THR A 218 7.15 -11.76 -9.53
N ALA A 219 6.93 -12.32 -10.72
CA ALA A 219 7.31 -13.69 -11.07
C ALA A 219 8.76 -13.83 -11.55
N GLY A 220 9.53 -12.74 -11.69
CA GLY A 220 10.91 -12.77 -12.17
C GLY A 220 11.07 -12.87 -13.69
N GLU A 221 9.98 -12.85 -14.47
CA GLU A 221 10.01 -12.93 -15.94
C GLU A 221 10.41 -11.62 -16.63
N ARG A 222 10.37 -10.50 -15.90
CA ARG A 222 10.68 -9.16 -16.43
C ARG A 222 11.55 -8.38 -15.44
N HIS A 223 12.39 -7.51 -16.01
CA HIS A 223 13.28 -6.63 -15.28
C HIS A 223 12.70 -5.21 -15.23
N PRO A 224 12.14 -4.78 -14.09
CA PRO A 224 11.62 -3.43 -13.93
C PRO A 224 12.77 -2.44 -13.78
N SER A 225 12.57 -1.22 -14.28
CA SER A 225 13.47 -0.11 -13.97
C SER A 225 13.43 0.21 -12.47
N TRP A 226 14.46 0.89 -11.96
CA TRP A 226 14.46 1.33 -10.56
C TRP A 226 13.24 2.20 -10.22
N ALA A 227 12.85 3.10 -11.14
CA ALA A 227 11.67 3.94 -10.97
C ALA A 227 10.40 3.10 -10.80
N THR A 228 10.25 2.03 -11.59
CA THR A 228 9.14 1.08 -11.46
C THR A 228 9.14 0.37 -10.12
N VAL A 229 10.29 -0.14 -9.67
CA VAL A 229 10.43 -0.81 -8.37
C VAL A 229 10.07 0.15 -7.24
N ARG A 230 10.62 1.36 -7.25
CA ARG A 230 10.33 2.38 -6.24
C ARG A 230 8.84 2.71 -6.17
N SER A 231 8.19 2.96 -7.30
CA SER A 231 6.75 3.25 -7.34
C SER A 231 5.90 2.08 -6.83
N PHE A 232 6.29 0.84 -7.17
CA PHE A 232 5.61 -0.35 -6.70
C PHE A 232 5.76 -0.57 -5.18
N VAL A 233 6.97 -0.37 -4.65
CA VAL A 233 7.25 -0.50 -3.21
C VAL A 233 6.47 0.53 -2.40
N LEU A 234 6.47 1.79 -2.84
CA LEU A 234 5.68 2.84 -2.21
C LEU A 234 4.17 2.57 -2.31
N ALA A 235 3.70 1.94 -3.39
CA ALA A 235 2.31 1.53 -3.51
C ALA A 235 1.91 0.39 -2.55
N CYS A 236 2.90 -0.36 -2.06
CA CYS A 236 2.70 -1.41 -1.05
C CYS A 236 3.04 -0.93 0.38
N ASP A 237 3.21 0.37 0.60
CA ASP A 237 3.64 0.96 1.87
C ASP A 237 4.97 0.39 2.42
N GLY A 238 5.86 -0.03 1.52
CA GLY A 238 7.22 -0.48 1.84
C GLY A 238 8.26 0.63 1.75
N ASP A 239 9.46 0.35 2.26
CA ASP A 239 10.63 1.22 2.10
C ASP A 239 11.43 0.84 0.83
N PRO A 240 11.57 1.74 -0.16
CA PRO A 240 12.39 1.48 -1.33
C PRO A 240 13.85 1.18 -0.99
N ASP A 241 14.42 1.75 0.08
CA ASP A 241 15.83 1.56 0.41
C ASP A 241 16.18 0.10 0.72
N ASP A 242 15.20 -0.70 1.15
CA ASP A 242 15.33 -2.15 1.36
C ASP A 242 15.57 -2.92 0.06
N LEU A 243 15.12 -2.40 -1.09
CA LEU A 243 15.24 -3.10 -2.38
C LEU A 243 16.35 -2.59 -3.29
N VAL A 244 17.02 -1.48 -2.94
CA VAL A 244 18.05 -0.90 -3.82
C VAL A 244 19.17 -1.90 -4.10
N ASP A 245 19.65 -2.61 -3.07
CA ASP A 245 20.73 -3.58 -3.22
C ASP A 245 20.31 -4.77 -4.10
N LEU A 246 19.13 -5.34 -3.83
CA LEU A 246 18.57 -6.44 -4.63
C LEU A 246 18.33 -6.04 -6.09
N TRP A 247 17.89 -4.81 -6.35
CA TRP A 247 17.70 -4.31 -7.70
C TRP A 247 19.02 -4.17 -8.44
N ASN A 248 20.06 -3.61 -7.80
CA ASN A 248 21.39 -3.53 -8.40
C ASN A 248 21.92 -4.93 -8.71
N ALA A 249 21.83 -5.87 -7.76
CA ALA A 249 22.24 -7.26 -7.95
C ALA A 249 21.49 -7.94 -9.11
N ALA A 250 20.17 -7.73 -9.24
CA ALA A 250 19.37 -8.28 -10.33
C ALA A 250 19.78 -7.78 -11.73
N ASN A 251 20.35 -6.57 -11.80
CA ASN A 251 20.83 -5.95 -13.03
C ASN A 251 22.34 -6.15 -13.26
N GLY A 252 23.02 -6.92 -12.40
CA GLY A 252 24.47 -7.09 -12.46
C GLY A 252 25.23 -5.78 -12.20
N GLN A 253 24.58 -4.82 -11.55
CA GLN A 253 25.17 -3.55 -11.20
C GLN A 253 25.71 -3.62 -9.79
N GLU A 254 26.88 -3.03 -9.60
CA GLU A 254 27.44 -2.83 -8.28
C GLU A 254 27.06 -1.46 -7.75
N ARG A 255 26.43 -1.41 -6.57
CA ARG A 255 26.13 -0.15 -5.92
C ARG A 255 27.42 0.45 -5.38
N GLN A 256 27.99 1.39 -6.11
CA GLN A 256 29.17 2.10 -5.65
C GLN A 256 28.84 2.98 -4.45
N THR A 257 29.69 2.92 -3.42
CA THR A 257 29.62 3.86 -2.32
C THR A 257 30.34 5.14 -2.72
N PRO A 258 29.68 6.32 -2.69
CA PRO A 258 30.37 7.58 -2.94
C PRO A 258 31.55 7.70 -1.97
N PRO A 259 32.71 8.18 -2.45
CA PRO A 259 33.94 8.24 -1.65
C PRO A 259 33.77 9.07 -0.37
N ASP A 260 32.88 10.06 -0.38
CA ASP A 260 32.64 10.97 0.74
C ASP A 260 31.37 10.61 1.56
N ALA A 261 30.85 9.39 1.40
CA ALA A 261 29.66 8.96 2.15
C ALA A 261 29.97 8.84 3.65
N GLY A 262 29.31 9.67 4.47
CA GLY A 262 29.40 9.58 5.93
C GLY A 262 28.83 8.29 6.50
N PHE A 263 29.20 7.99 7.75
CA PHE A 263 28.83 6.76 8.47
C PHE A 263 27.34 6.41 8.38
N GLU A 264 26.43 7.36 8.61
CA GLU A 264 24.98 7.12 8.60
C GLU A 264 24.48 6.64 7.24
N THR A 265 25.01 7.18 6.13
CA THR A 265 24.65 6.76 4.77
C THR A 265 25.11 5.34 4.48
N VAL A 266 26.33 4.98 4.92
CA VAL A 266 26.88 3.65 4.71
C VAL A 266 26.15 2.63 5.60
N LEU A 267 25.83 3.01 6.83
CA LEU A 267 25.03 2.20 7.77
C LEU A 267 23.63 1.91 7.21
N ALA A 268 22.93 2.94 6.72
CA ALA A 268 21.61 2.78 6.12
C ALA A 268 21.63 1.84 4.90
N ARG A 269 22.70 1.85 4.11
CA ARG A 269 22.87 0.92 2.98
C ARG A 269 23.09 -0.51 3.42
N PHE A 270 23.95 -0.71 4.41
CA PHE A 270 24.17 -2.04 5.00
C PHE A 270 22.87 -2.61 5.56
N GLN A 271 22.14 -1.84 6.37
CA GLN A 271 20.85 -2.27 6.91
C GLN A 271 19.81 -2.50 5.81
N GLY A 272 19.73 -1.62 4.80
CA GLY A 272 18.85 -1.80 3.64
C GLY A 272 19.13 -3.09 2.88
N ALA A 273 20.40 -3.44 2.67
CA ALA A 273 20.78 -4.72 2.02
C ALA A 273 20.31 -5.93 2.84
N MET A 274 20.51 -5.91 4.17
CA MET A 274 20.07 -6.98 5.05
C MET A 274 18.54 -7.09 5.13
N ARG A 275 17.83 -5.97 5.21
CA ARG A 275 16.36 -5.93 5.19
C ARG A 275 15.78 -6.37 3.86
N GLY A 276 16.46 -6.08 2.75
CA GLY A 276 16.09 -6.62 1.43
C GLY A 276 16.11 -8.14 1.41
N LEU A 277 17.20 -8.76 1.91
CA LEU A 277 17.30 -10.21 2.03
C LEU A 277 16.23 -10.80 2.98
N HIS A 278 15.99 -10.14 4.11
CA HIS A 278 14.94 -10.51 5.05
C HIS A 278 13.55 -10.45 4.41
N LEU A 279 13.28 -9.41 3.61
CA LEU A 279 12.04 -9.24 2.86
C LEU A 279 11.87 -10.34 1.80
N ALA A 280 12.94 -10.70 1.09
CA ALA A 280 12.93 -11.78 0.10
C ALA A 280 12.62 -13.16 0.72
N GLN A 281 12.98 -13.36 1.99
CA GLN A 281 12.61 -14.53 2.83
C GLN A 281 11.21 -14.46 3.45
N ALA A 282 10.39 -13.49 3.06
CA ALA A 282 9.07 -13.27 3.63
C ALA A 282 9.09 -12.87 5.12
N ARG A 283 10.15 -12.15 5.54
CA ARG A 283 10.31 -11.57 6.88
C ARG A 283 10.10 -12.59 8.01
N PRO A 284 10.89 -13.67 8.06
CA PRO A 284 10.84 -14.60 9.20
C PRO A 284 11.10 -13.86 10.51
N ASP A 285 10.49 -14.34 11.59
CA ASP A 285 10.69 -13.76 12.92
C ASP A 285 12.19 -13.72 13.26
N PRO A 286 12.76 -12.56 13.65
CA PRO A 286 14.15 -12.45 14.05
C PRO A 286 14.56 -13.46 15.11
N ASP A 287 13.67 -13.84 16.05
CA ASP A 287 14.00 -14.80 17.09
C ASP A 287 14.15 -16.22 16.54
N ILE A 288 13.35 -16.58 15.53
CA ILE A 288 13.49 -17.85 14.80
C ILE A 288 14.82 -17.86 14.05
N LEU A 289 15.15 -16.77 13.35
CA LEU A 289 16.45 -16.63 12.66
C LEU A 289 17.63 -16.78 13.62
N ILE A 290 17.62 -16.04 14.73
CA ILE A 290 18.67 -16.07 15.76
C ILE A 290 18.82 -17.48 16.35
N SER A 291 17.71 -18.20 16.54
CA SER A 291 17.74 -19.56 17.06
C SER A 291 18.38 -20.56 16.09
N ALA A 292 18.32 -20.29 14.78
CA ALA A 292 18.94 -21.11 13.74
C ALA A 292 20.43 -20.80 13.54
N LEU A 293 20.91 -19.64 14.00
CA LEU A 293 22.33 -19.28 13.92
C LEU A 293 23.22 -20.13 14.84
N PRO A 294 24.50 -20.35 14.46
CA PRO A 294 25.48 -20.99 15.34
C PRO A 294 25.55 -20.32 16.70
N LYS A 295 25.72 -21.11 17.77
CA LYS A 295 25.64 -20.63 19.18
C LYS A 295 26.58 -19.44 19.45
N GLY A 296 27.71 -19.36 18.75
CA GLY A 296 28.69 -18.29 18.87
C GLY A 296 28.13 -16.89 18.58
N HIS A 297 27.09 -16.74 17.75
CA HIS A 297 26.60 -15.43 17.31
C HIS A 297 25.37 -14.94 18.09
N ARG A 298 24.81 -15.76 18.98
CA ARG A 298 23.59 -15.41 19.73
C ARG A 298 23.80 -14.27 20.73
N HIS A 299 25.03 -14.00 21.15
CA HIS A 299 25.32 -12.86 22.02
C HIS A 299 25.08 -11.51 21.31
N GLU A 300 25.10 -11.49 19.97
CA GLU A 300 24.83 -10.31 19.15
C GLU A 300 23.34 -10.17 18.79
N SER A 301 22.45 -10.93 19.42
CA SER A 301 21.00 -10.94 19.13
C SER A 301 20.36 -9.55 19.14
N ALA A 302 20.76 -8.67 20.05
CA ALA A 302 20.24 -7.30 20.11
C ALA A 302 20.65 -6.50 18.86
N VAL A 303 21.89 -6.67 18.41
CA VAL A 303 22.42 -6.02 17.21
C VAL A 303 21.75 -6.58 15.95
N ILE A 304 21.57 -7.90 15.86
CA ILE A 304 20.84 -8.56 14.75
C ILE A 304 19.43 -7.98 14.60
N ARG A 305 18.68 -7.84 15.71
CA ARG A 305 17.35 -7.21 15.69
C ARG A 305 17.41 -5.76 15.22
N SER A 306 18.44 -5.01 15.62
CA SER A 306 18.63 -3.62 15.19
C SER A 306 18.97 -3.49 13.69
N VAL A 307 19.68 -4.47 13.11
CA VAL A 307 20.01 -4.51 11.67
C VAL A 307 18.74 -4.71 10.84
N LEU A 308 17.85 -5.59 11.28
CA LEU A 308 16.59 -5.92 10.59
C LEU A 308 15.45 -4.92 10.88
N ALA A 309 15.63 -4.02 11.85
CA ALA A 309 14.62 -3.03 12.20
C ALA A 309 14.45 -1.96 11.09
N PRO A 310 13.24 -1.40 10.91
CA PRO A 310 12.96 -0.43 9.84
C PRO A 310 13.79 0.85 9.94
N SER A 311 14.14 1.26 11.16
CA SER A 311 14.89 2.49 11.41
C SER A 311 16.40 2.22 11.50
N PRO A 312 17.24 3.10 10.95
CA PRO A 312 18.67 2.93 11.07
C PRO A 312 19.09 3.05 12.54
N ALA A 313 19.91 2.11 12.98
CA ALA A 313 20.32 2.00 14.37
C ALA A 313 21.84 1.93 14.41
N ARG A 314 22.50 2.89 15.07
CA ARG A 314 23.98 2.90 15.14
C ARG A 314 24.59 1.60 15.65
N GLN A 315 23.86 0.89 16.52
CA GLN A 315 24.25 -0.41 17.04
C GLN A 315 24.44 -1.45 15.92
N ALA A 316 23.71 -1.35 14.81
CA ALA A 316 23.86 -2.24 13.66
C ALA A 316 25.27 -2.20 13.04
N GLY A 317 26.04 -1.13 13.23
CA GLY A 317 27.45 -1.05 12.80
C GLY A 317 28.43 -1.80 13.69
N GLN A 318 27.95 -2.39 14.80
CA GLN A 318 28.76 -3.19 15.72
C GLN A 318 28.74 -4.69 15.39
N LEU A 319 27.90 -5.13 14.44
CA LEU A 319 27.77 -6.54 14.08
C LEU A 319 29.11 -7.09 13.55
N SER A 320 29.57 -8.20 14.12
CA SER A 320 30.77 -8.90 13.67
C SER A 320 30.61 -9.40 12.23
N TRP A 321 31.72 -9.63 11.54
CA TRP A 321 31.66 -10.20 10.20
C TRP A 321 31.06 -11.60 10.25
N GLU A 322 31.46 -12.41 11.22
CA GLU A 322 31.03 -13.80 11.37
C GLU A 322 29.52 -13.89 11.62
N ALA A 323 28.95 -12.98 12.42
CA ALA A 323 27.50 -12.91 12.61
C ALA A 323 26.78 -12.33 11.38
N THR A 324 27.40 -11.40 10.66
CA THR A 324 26.86 -10.83 9.41
C THR A 324 26.77 -11.90 8.32
N GLU A 325 27.83 -12.68 8.15
CA GLU A 325 27.91 -13.77 7.18
C GLU A 325 26.90 -14.87 7.50
N ALA A 326 26.86 -15.35 8.74
CA ALA A 326 25.90 -16.36 9.16
C ALA A 326 24.44 -15.90 8.97
N LEU A 327 24.15 -14.61 9.22
CA LEU A 327 22.84 -14.03 8.97
C LEU A 327 22.52 -13.91 7.48
N ALA A 328 23.49 -13.49 6.65
CA ALA A 328 23.32 -13.40 5.21
C ALA A 328 23.07 -14.78 4.59
N GLU A 329 23.79 -15.81 5.04
CA GLU A 329 23.59 -17.20 4.62
C GLU A 329 22.23 -17.75 5.03
N ALA A 330 21.80 -17.50 6.28
CA ALA A 330 20.45 -17.87 6.74
C ALA A 330 19.34 -17.20 5.91
N LEU A 331 19.63 -16.03 5.34
CA LEU A 331 18.72 -15.32 4.44
C LEU A 331 18.90 -15.69 2.96
N HIS A 332 19.77 -16.66 2.64
CA HIS A 332 20.13 -17.08 1.28
C HIS A 332 20.72 -15.96 0.41
N GLY A 333 21.39 -15.01 1.06
CA GLY A 333 22.11 -13.91 0.44
C GLY A 333 23.47 -14.31 -0.13
N ASP A 334 24.10 -13.35 -0.81
CA ASP A 334 25.45 -13.46 -1.34
C ASP A 334 26.44 -12.85 -0.35
N SER A 335 27.21 -13.69 0.35
CA SER A 335 28.16 -13.26 1.38
C SER A 335 29.20 -12.27 0.84
N ASP A 336 29.70 -12.45 -0.38
CA ASP A 336 30.70 -11.55 -0.96
C ASP A 336 30.15 -10.14 -1.15
N ARG A 337 28.87 -10.04 -1.56
CA ARG A 337 28.18 -8.76 -1.72
C ARG A 337 27.96 -8.08 -0.37
N ILE A 338 27.52 -8.83 0.63
CA ILE A 338 27.31 -8.29 1.99
C ILE A 338 28.65 -7.90 2.65
N HIS A 339 29.72 -8.66 2.41
CA HIS A 339 31.07 -8.33 2.89
C HIS A 339 31.53 -6.95 2.43
N ARG A 340 31.21 -6.55 1.19
CA ARG A 340 31.56 -5.22 0.68
C ARG A 340 30.83 -4.10 1.42
N HIS A 341 29.53 -4.27 1.70
CA HIS A 341 28.78 -3.31 2.52
C HIS A 341 29.32 -3.24 3.96
N TRP A 342 29.63 -4.39 4.56
CA TRP A 342 30.21 -4.47 5.89
C TRP A 342 31.59 -3.79 5.94
N THR A 343 32.47 -4.08 4.99
CA THR A 343 33.81 -3.48 4.89
C THR A 343 33.74 -1.97 4.74
N ALA A 344 32.85 -1.47 3.86
CA ALA A 344 32.62 -0.04 3.70
C ALA A 344 32.15 0.60 5.01
N LEU A 345 31.25 -0.05 5.74
CA LEU A 345 30.77 0.41 7.04
C LEU A 345 31.89 0.48 8.08
N ARG A 346 32.76 -0.54 8.14
CA ARG A 346 33.92 -0.57 9.03
C ARG A 346 34.93 0.53 8.73
N ALA A 347 35.12 0.88 7.45
CA ALA A 347 36.05 1.93 7.04
C ALA A 347 35.64 3.33 7.53
N VAL A 348 34.33 3.60 7.60
CA VAL A 348 33.78 4.90 8.03
C VAL A 348 33.26 4.91 9.46
N ALA A 349 33.35 3.79 10.18
CA ALA A 349 32.88 3.68 11.55
C ALA A 349 33.61 4.67 12.47
N PRO A 350 32.88 5.44 13.30
CA PRO A 350 33.53 6.31 14.27
C PRO A 350 34.38 5.45 15.20
N ARG A 351 35.70 5.70 15.18
CA ARG A 351 36.60 5.06 16.15
C ARG A 351 36.13 5.49 17.54
N PRO A 352 36.03 4.55 18.51
CA PRO A 352 35.74 4.95 19.88
C PRO A 352 36.79 5.96 20.29
N SER A 353 36.35 7.19 20.57
CA SER A 353 37.24 8.21 21.16
C SER A 353 37.73 7.63 22.47
N ILE A 354 39.00 7.23 22.51
CA ILE A 354 39.71 6.95 23.76
C ILE A 354 39.85 8.32 24.43
N LEU A 355 38.78 8.80 25.05
CA LEU A 355 38.86 9.89 26.01
C LEU A 355 39.53 9.31 27.25
N THR A 356 40.85 9.40 27.24
CA THR A 356 41.71 9.79 28.36
C THR A 356 41.07 9.60 29.73
N GLN A 357 41.12 8.38 30.27
CA GLN A 357 41.21 8.19 31.72
C GLN A 357 42.61 8.64 32.16
N ALA A 358 42.81 9.95 32.24
CA ALA A 358 43.93 10.55 32.98
C ALA A 358 43.40 11.73 33.77
N PHE A 359 42.75 11.42 34.88
CA PHE A 359 42.75 12.26 36.08
C PHE A 359 42.92 11.31 37.26
N GLY A 360 44.20 10.99 37.52
CA GLY A 360 44.72 10.65 38.84
C GLY A 360 45.55 11.82 39.33
#